data_AF-A0A1X9XSP7-F1
#
_entry.id   AF-A0A1X9XSP7-F1
#
_cell.length_a   1.000
_cell.length_b   1.000
_cell.length_c   1.000
_cell.angle_alpha   90.00
_cell.angle_beta   90.00
_cell.angle_gamma   90.00
#
_symmetry.space_group_name_H-M   'P 1'
#
loop_
_entity.id
_entity.type
_entity.pdbx_description
1 polymer ?
#
loop_
_entity_poly.entity_id
_entity_poly.type
_entity_poly.pdbx_seq_one_letter_code
_entity_poly.pdbx_strand_id
1 'polypeptide(L)'
;NAKETGCKVNVKTAATSDEMVTLMNQGGFDLVTASGDASLRLVAGKKVQPINIDLIPSWKTIDERLQNAPWHTVDGVHYGVPY
;
A
#
# COMPACT_ATOMS: atom_id res chain seq x y z
N ASN A 1 3.57 19.19 -9.99
CA ASN A 1 4.27 20.16 -9.11
C ASN A 1 4.96 19.41 -7.99
N ALA A 2 6.29 19.32 -8.03
CA ALA A 2 7.10 18.56 -7.06
C ALA A 2 7.72 19.51 -6.00
N LYS A 3 6.87 20.27 -5.29
CA LYS A 3 7.34 21.46 -4.54
C LYS A 3 8.10 21.15 -3.26
N GLU A 4 7.76 20.07 -2.55
CA GLU A 4 8.39 19.75 -1.26
C GLU A 4 9.49 18.71 -1.39
N THR A 5 9.25 17.65 -2.16
CA THR A 5 10.16 16.51 -2.27
C THR A 5 11.00 16.50 -3.55
N GLY A 6 10.65 17.30 -4.56
CA GLY A 6 11.22 17.19 -5.90
C GLY A 6 10.81 15.92 -6.67
N CYS A 7 10.03 15.01 -6.06
CA CYS A 7 9.56 13.78 -6.71
C CYS A 7 8.47 14.07 -7.75
N LYS A 8 8.68 13.62 -8.99
CA LYS A 8 7.66 13.65 -10.05
C LYS A 8 6.73 12.45 -9.89
N VAL A 9 5.47 12.71 -9.58
CA VAL A 9 4.43 11.68 -9.43
C VAL A 9 3.76 11.41 -10.78
N ASN A 10 3.62 10.13 -11.13
CA ASN A 10 2.78 9.67 -12.23
C ASN A 10 1.70 8.75 -11.65
N VAL A 11 0.45 8.94 -12.07
CA VAL A 11 -0.69 8.18 -11.56
C VAL A 11 -1.29 7.36 -12.69
N LYS A 12 -1.49 6.06 -12.43
CA LYS A 12 -2.29 5.17 -13.27
C LYS A 12 -3.58 4.87 -12.51
N THR A 13 -4.70 5.30 -13.06
CA THR A 13 -6.02 4.96 -12.50
C THR A 13 -6.38 3.53 -12.87
N ALA A 14 -6.92 2.80 -11.91
CA ALA A 14 -7.54 1.48 -12.07
C ALA A 14 -8.97 1.54 -11.52
N ALA A 15 -9.91 0.85 -12.16
CA ALA A 15 -11.32 0.86 -11.79
C ALA A 15 -11.70 -0.29 -10.85
N THR A 16 -10.91 -1.36 -10.79
CA THR A 16 -11.21 -2.55 -9.99
C THR A 16 -9.98 -3.11 -9.28
N SER A 17 -10.22 -3.87 -8.20
CA SER A 17 -9.19 -4.62 -7.48
C SER A 17 -8.41 -5.58 -8.40
N ASP A 18 -9.09 -6.23 -9.34
CA ASP A 18 -8.46 -7.14 -10.30
C ASP A 18 -7.51 -6.42 -11.26
N GLU A 19 -7.88 -5.21 -11.68
CA GLU A 19 -7.00 -4.36 -12.49
C GLU A 19 -5.76 -3.94 -11.68
N MET A 20 -5.94 -3.53 -10.42
CA MET A 20 -4.81 -3.20 -9.53
C MET A 20 -3.85 -4.37 -9.35
N VAL A 21 -4.36 -5.58 -9.10
CA VAL A 21 -3.54 -6.79 -8.95
C VAL A 21 -2.81 -7.13 -10.25
N THR A 22 -3.49 -7.01 -11.39
CA THR A 22 -2.88 -7.25 -12.71
C THR A 22 -1.73 -6.28 -12.98
N LEU A 23 -1.92 -4.99 -12.70
CA LEU A 23 -0.90 -3.95 -12.88
C LEU A 23 0.31 -4.19 -11.98
N MET A 24 0.10 -4.45 -10.68
CA MET A 24 1.21 -4.74 -9.75
C MET A 24 1.95 -6.04 -10.11
N ASN A 25 1.27 -7.01 -10.71
CA ASN A 25 1.92 -8.23 -11.21
C ASN A 25 2.87 -7.98 -12.39
N GLN A 26 2.52 -7.03 -13.27
CA GLN A 26 3.35 -6.61 -14.39
C GLN A 26 4.57 -5.78 -13.94
N GLY A 27 4.45 -5.12 -12.78
CA GLY A 27 5.50 -4.27 -12.22
C GLY A 27 5.52 -2.86 -12.81
N GLY A 28 6.52 -2.07 -12.43
CA GLY A 28 6.65 -0.68 -12.86
C GLY A 28 5.87 0.33 -12.01
N PHE A 29 5.36 -0.08 -10.86
CA PHE A 29 4.67 0.77 -9.89
C PHE A 29 5.37 0.71 -8.54
N ASP A 30 5.56 1.88 -7.92
CA ASP A 30 6.13 1.98 -6.58
C ASP A 30 5.09 1.75 -5.48
N LEU A 31 3.83 2.17 -5.72
CA LEU A 31 2.73 2.20 -4.75
C LEU A 31 1.40 1.82 -5.39
N VAL A 32 0.48 1.31 -4.57
CA VAL A 32 -0.92 1.02 -4.94
C VAL A 32 -1.85 1.29 -3.76
N THR A 33 -2.98 1.96 -3.99
CA THR A 33 -4.06 2.14 -3.01
C THR A 33 -5.03 0.98 -3.08
N ALA A 34 -4.54 -0.20 -2.68
CA ALA A 34 -5.28 -1.46 -2.81
C ALA A 34 -6.43 -1.55 -1.80
N SER A 35 -7.61 -1.98 -2.25
CA SER A 35 -8.68 -2.45 -1.38
C SER A 35 -8.27 -3.71 -0.62
N GLY A 36 -8.98 -4.04 0.45
CA GLY A 36 -8.61 -5.16 1.33
C GLY A 36 -8.54 -6.54 0.65
N ASP A 37 -9.31 -6.76 -0.41
CA ASP A 37 -9.23 -7.99 -1.22
C ASP A 37 -7.98 -8.01 -2.11
N ALA A 38 -7.60 -6.88 -2.70
CA ALA A 38 -6.39 -6.75 -3.51
C ALA A 38 -5.13 -6.83 -2.64
N SER A 39 -5.11 -6.16 -1.49
CA SER A 39 -3.92 -6.10 -0.62
C SER A 39 -3.48 -7.50 -0.18
N LEU A 40 -4.41 -8.34 0.29
CA LEU A 40 -4.09 -9.71 0.72
C LEU A 40 -3.59 -10.59 -0.43
N ARG A 41 -4.16 -10.43 -1.64
CA ARG A 41 -3.67 -11.13 -2.84
C ARG A 41 -2.26 -10.69 -3.21
N LEU A 42 -1.94 -9.41 -3.07
CA LEU A 42 -0.60 -8.88 -3.34
C LEU A 42 0.44 -9.36 -2.33
N VAL A 43 0.07 -9.44 -1.04
CA VAL A 43 0.94 -10.03 0.00
C VAL A 43 1.20 -11.51 -0.29
N ALA A 44 0.15 -12.29 -0.53
CA ALA A 44 0.27 -13.72 -0.86
C ALA A 44 1.09 -13.96 -2.14
N GLY A 45 0.92 -13.09 -3.15
CA GLY A 45 1.66 -13.13 -4.41
C GLY A 45 3.09 -12.57 -4.33
N LYS A 46 3.55 -12.12 -3.15
CA LYS A 46 4.87 -11.47 -2.94
C LYS A 46 5.12 -10.29 -3.88
N LYS A 47 4.07 -9.49 -4.12
CA LYS A 47 4.11 -8.30 -4.99
C LYS A 47 4.28 -6.99 -4.23
N VAL A 48 4.13 -7.05 -2.91
CA VAL A 48 4.42 -5.94 -1.99
C VAL A 48 5.40 -6.43 -0.94
N GLN A 49 6.15 -5.48 -0.37
CA GLN A 49 7.11 -5.73 0.69
C GLN A 49 6.58 -5.26 2.04
N PRO A 50 7.04 -5.84 3.15
CA PRO A 50 6.84 -5.26 4.47
C PRO A 50 7.32 -3.81 4.53
N ILE A 51 6.66 -3.00 5.35
CA ILE A 51 7.09 -1.63 5.63
C ILE A 51 7.58 -1.50 7.08
N ASN A 52 8.50 -0.58 7.31
CA ASN A 52 8.87 -0.16 8.66
C ASN A 52 8.05 1.07 9.06
N ILE A 53 7.08 0.88 9.96
CA ILE A 53 6.18 1.96 10.42
C ILE A 53 6.91 3.07 11.19
N ASP A 54 8.09 2.79 11.77
CA ASP A 54 8.88 3.80 12.49
C ASP A 54 9.43 4.89 11.56
N LEU A 55 9.49 4.62 10.25
CA LEU A 55 9.88 5.60 9.22
C LEU A 55 8.70 6.51 8.79
N ILE A 56 7.51 6.34 9.38
CA ILE A 56 6.30 7.07 9.03
C ILE A 56 5.83 7.87 10.26
N PRO A 57 6.29 9.12 10.45
CA PRO A 57 6.02 9.89 11.68
C PRO A 57 4.54 10.11 11.99
N SER A 58 3.68 10.04 10.98
CA SER A 58 2.23 10.17 11.10
C SER A 58 1.52 8.86 11.45
N TRP A 59 2.21 7.72 11.56
CA TRP A 59 1.57 6.46 11.93
C TRP A 59 0.78 6.56 13.24
N LYS A 60 1.35 7.26 14.22
CA LYS A 60 0.74 7.52 15.53
C LYS A 60 -0.57 8.33 15.48
N THR A 61 -0.89 8.95 14.35
CA THR A 61 -2.13 9.74 14.19
C THR A 61 -3.25 8.92 13.55
N ILE A 62 -2.97 7.69 13.12
CA ILE A 62 -3.97 6.78 12.56
C ILE A 62 -4.86 6.27 13.70
N ASP A 63 -6.17 6.22 13.47
CA ASP A 63 -7.13 5.61 14.40
C ASP A 63 -6.68 4.20 14.76
N GLU A 64 -6.62 3.89 16.06
CA GLU A 64 -6.10 2.61 16.57
C GLU A 64 -6.81 1.40 15.96
N ARG A 65 -8.09 1.55 15.58
CA ARG A 65 -8.88 0.48 14.92
C ARG A 65 -8.33 0.11 13.55
N LEU A 66 -7.54 0.98 12.92
CA LEU A 66 -7.01 0.80 11.57
C LEU A 66 -5.52 0.45 11.55
N GLN A 67 -4.76 0.71 12.61
CA GLN A 67 -3.31 0.50 12.65
C GLN A 67 -2.90 -0.97 12.45
N ASN A 68 -3.66 -1.92 13.02
CA ASN A 68 -3.35 -3.36 12.95
C ASN A 68 -4.39 -4.15 12.16
N ALA A 69 -5.09 -3.48 11.23
CA ALA A 69 -6.19 -4.10 10.53
C ALA A 69 -5.71 -5.28 9.65
N PRO A 70 -6.49 -6.39 9.58
CA PRO A 70 -6.04 -7.65 8.99
C PRO A 70 -5.83 -7.58 7.47
N TRP A 71 -6.35 -6.54 6.80
CA TRP A 71 -6.18 -6.36 5.36
C TRP A 71 -4.85 -5.70 4.97
N HIS A 72 -4.03 -5.27 5.93
CA HIS A 72 -2.66 -4.78 5.65
C HIS A 72 -1.62 -5.23 6.68
N THR A 73 -2.05 -5.99 7.69
CA THR A 73 -1.18 -6.61 8.69
C THR A 73 -1.35 -8.12 8.63
N VAL A 74 -0.28 -8.85 8.29
CA VAL A 74 -0.28 -10.32 8.17
C VAL A 74 0.81 -10.88 9.07
N ASP A 75 0.47 -11.80 9.97
CA ASP A 75 1.39 -12.39 10.94
C ASP A 75 2.19 -11.36 11.76
N GLY A 76 1.53 -10.25 12.12
CA GLY A 76 2.14 -9.14 12.86
C GLY A 76 3.05 -8.23 12.04
N VAL A 77 3.12 -8.42 10.72
CA VAL A 77 3.94 -7.62 9.80
C VAL A 77 3.05 -6.67 9.01
N HIS A 78 3.42 -5.39 8.98
CA HIS A 78 2.73 -4.36 8.20
C HIS A 78 3.19 -4.34 6.75
N TYR A 79 2.23 -4.30 5.82
CA TYR A 79 2.45 -4.26 4.37
C TYR A 79 1.93 -2.98 3.71
N GLY A 80 1.38 -2.05 4.48
CA GLY A 80 0.85 -0.81 3.94
C GLY A 80 0.41 0.18 5.01
N VAL A 81 -0.03 1.35 4.56
CA VAL A 81 -0.59 2.41 5.39
C VAL A 81 -2.07 2.59 5.02
N PRO A 82 -3.00 2.62 5.99
CA PRO A 82 -4.39 2.98 5.74
C PRO A 82 -4.54 4.33 4.99
N TYR A 83 -5.51 4.39 4.07
CA TYR A 83 -5.86 5.56 3.25
C TYR A 83 -7.37 5.83 3.31
#